data_AF-A0A1M5BA37-F1
#
_entry.id   AF-A0A1M5BA37-F1
#
_cell.length_a   1.000
_cell.length_b   1.000
_cell.length_c   1.000
_cell.angle_alpha   90.00
_cell.angle_beta   90.00
_cell.angle_gamma   90.00
#
_symmetry.space_group_name_H-M   'P 1'
#
loop_
_entity.id
_entity.type
_entity.pdbx_description
1 polymer ?
#
loop_
_entity_poly.entity_id
_entity_poly.type
_entity_poly.pdbx_seq_one_letter_code
_entity_poly.pdbx_strand_id
1 'polypeptide(L)' 'MRDIIAHHYFDLDAEIVYDVIKHDLPQLRNVLQQIINEFGD' A
#
# COMPACT_ATOMS: atom_id res chain seq x y z
N MET A 1 -3.23 24.64 -1.66
CA MET A 1 -3.81 23.28 -1.68
C MET A 1 -2.80 22.18 -2.01
N ARG A 2 -1.74 22.42 -2.80
CA ARG A 2 -0.57 21.52 -2.89
C ARG A 2 0.18 21.41 -1.56
N ASP A 3 0.33 22.54 -0.86
CA ASP A 3 1.16 22.61 0.36
C ASP A 3 0.47 22.04 1.61
N ILE A 4 -0.87 21.92 1.62
CA ILE A 4 -1.65 21.31 2.71
C ILE A 4 -1.56 19.78 2.63
N ILE A 5 -1.66 19.24 1.42
CA ILE A 5 -1.52 17.80 1.20
C ILE A 5 -0.06 17.37 1.45
N ALA A 6 0.92 18.14 0.96
CA ALA A 6 2.34 17.82 1.12
C ALA A 6 2.81 17.82 2.59
N HIS A 7 2.29 18.68 3.46
CA HIS A 7 2.69 18.72 4.88
C HIS A 7 2.32 17.44 5.63
N HIS A 8 1.19 16.81 5.31
CA HIS A 8 0.78 15.53 5.91
C HIS A 8 1.52 14.30 5.35
N TYR A 9 2.19 14.44 4.19
CA TYR A 9 3.12 13.43 3.67
C TYR A 9 4.58 13.72 4.06
N PHE A 10 4.87 14.87 4.67
CA PHE A 10 6.25 15.26 5.01
C PHE A 10 6.75 14.55 6.27
N ASP A 11 5.86 14.28 7.22
CA ASP A 11 6.11 13.42 8.38
C ASP A 11 5.90 11.93 8.05
N LEU A 12 5.81 11.57 6.77
CA LEU A 12 5.73 10.18 6.35
C LEU A 12 7.08 9.50 6.58
N ASP A 13 7.12 8.66 7.61
CA ASP A 13 8.30 7.91 7.95
C ASP A 13 8.69 6.94 6.81
N ALA A 14 9.88 7.13 6.27
CA ALA A 14 10.43 6.30 5.20
C ALA A 14 10.57 4.83 5.63
N GLU A 15 10.78 4.56 6.93
CA GLU A 15 10.82 3.21 7.47
C GLU A 15 9.44 2.55 7.39
N ILE A 16 8.38 3.26 7.78
CA ILE A 16 7.01 2.75 7.68
C ILE A 16 6.64 2.48 6.21
N VAL A 17 7.01 3.38 5.30
CA VAL A 17 6.76 3.19 3.86
C VAL A 17 7.50 1.96 3.33
N TYR A 18 8.77 1.80 3.71
CA TYR A 18 9.57 0.66 3.30
C TYR A 18 8.97 -0.66 3.82
N ASP A 19 8.54 -0.69 5.08
CA ASP A 19 7.93 -1.86 5.69
C ASP A 19 6.60 -2.23 5.05
N VAL A 20 5.72 -1.25 4.80
CA VAL A 20 4.46 -1.47 4.07
C VAL A 20 4.73 -2.04 2.67
N ILE A 21 5.74 -1.52 1.97
CA ILE A 21 6.10 -2.01 0.63
C ILE A 21 6.65 -3.43 0.68
N LYS A 22 7.50 -3.76 1.67
CA LYS A 22 8.16 -5.05 1.77
C LYS A 22 7.27 -6.16 2.32
N HIS A 23 6.38 -5.83 3.25
CA HIS A 23 5.65 -6.83 4.02
C HIS A 23 4.16 -6.86 3.70
N ASP A 24 3.50 -5.69 3.57
CA ASP A 24 2.04 -5.62 3.48
C ASP A 24 1.53 -5.65 2.03
N LEU A 25 2.19 -4.93 1.11
CA LEU A 25 1.79 -4.92 -0.30
C LEU A 25 1.85 -6.32 -0.96
N PRO A 26 2.87 -7.18 -0.71
CA PRO A 26 2.88 -8.52 -1.26
C PRO A 26 1.74 -9.40 -0.74
N GLN A 27 1.37 -9.25 0.53
CA GLN A 27 0.25 -9.98 1.13
C GLN A 27 -1.07 -9.55 0.48
N LEU A 28 -1.28 -8.24 0.31
CA LEU A 28 -2.45 -7.71 -0.37
C LEU A 28 -2.56 -8.23 -1.80
N ARG A 29 -1.44 -8.28 -2.54
CA ARG A 29 -1.40 -8.86 -3.89
C ARG A 29 -1.85 -10.32 -3.90
N ASN A 30 -1.40 -11.12 -2.94
CA ASN A 30 -1.78 -12.53 -2.86
C ASN A 30 -3.28 -12.69 -2.63
N VAL A 31 -3.85 -11.91 -1.71
CA VAL A 31 -5.30 -11.93 -1.43
C VAL A 31 -6.10 -11.51 -2.66
N LEU A 32 -5.69 -10.45 -3.35
CA LEU A 32 -6.35 -10.03 -4.59
C LEU A 32 -6.27 -11.10 -5.68
N GLN A 33 -5.13 -11.79 -5.80
CA GLN A 33 -4.99 -12.89 -6.76
C GLN A 33 -5.89 -14.08 -6.40
N GLN A 34 -6.05 -14.39 -5.12
CA GLN A 34 -6.99 -15.42 -4.67
C GLN A 34 -8.42 -15.05 -5.05
N ILE A 35 -8.85 -13.82 -4.78
CA ILE A 35 -10.19 -13.34 -5.14
C ILE A 35 -10.41 -13.43 -6.66
N ILE A 36 -9.45 -12.98 -7.47
CA ILE A 36 -9.56 -13.07 -8.94
C ILE A 36 -9.67 -14.53 -9.39
N ASN A 37 -8.91 -15.45 -8.78
CA ASN A 37 -8.95 -16.86 -9.15
C ASN A 37 -10.23 -17.57 -8.65
N GLU A 38 -10.82 -17.11 -7.55
CA GLU A 38 -12.04 -17.70 -6.97
C GLU A 38 -13.33 -17.23 -7.65
N PHE A 39 -13.33 -16.01 -8.21
CA PHE A 39 -14.53 -15.39 -8.78
C PHE A 39 -14.39 -15.01 -10.27
N GLY A 40 -13.30 -15.41 -10.92
CA GLY A 40 -12.98 -15.08 -12.31
C GLY A 40 -13.60 -15.98 -13.38
N ASP A 41 -14.46 -16.94 -12.98
CA ASP A 41 -15.25 -17.82 -13.86
C ASP A 41 -16.70 -17.33 -14.00
#